data_AF-A0A2T4VL29-F1
#
_entry.id   AF-A0A2T4VL29-F1
#
_cell.length_a   1.000
_cell.length_b   1.000
_cell.length_c   1.000
_cell.angle_alpha   90.00
_cell.angle_beta   90.00
_cell.angle_gamma   90.00
#
_symmetry.space_group_name_H-M   'P 1'
#
loop_
_entity.id
_entity.type
_entity.pdbx_description
1 polymer ?
#
loop_
_entity_poly.entity_id
_entity_poly.type
_entity_poly.pdbx_seq_one_letter_code
_entity_poly.pdbx_strand_id
1 'polypeptide(L)'
;MAELRERPILFSGNMVRAILDGRKTQTWRMLKPQPAPNQPNDGGTLWAWLPERGVHVPVGSVGHLSVAEKMGLSCPYGRPGDRLWVRETWGVMSSECSTALVSYAARLPEGKTLAGTDGGCNVITVPDEWRERLEGLVDTERWRPSIHMCLPSLALPQFV
;
A
#
# COMPACT_ATOMS: atom_id res chain seq x y z
N MET A 1 20.95 14.58 -8.06
CA MET A 1 20.17 13.34 -8.20
C MET A 1 19.22 13.28 -7.02
N ALA A 2 17.90 13.30 -7.23
CA ALA A 2 16.96 13.15 -6.13
C ALA A 2 17.13 11.74 -5.53
N GLU A 3 17.31 11.67 -4.21
CA GLU A 3 17.49 10.42 -3.48
C GLU A 3 16.20 9.58 -3.53
N LEU A 4 16.32 8.30 -3.91
CA LEU A 4 15.21 7.37 -4.00
C LEU A 4 14.63 7.10 -2.60
N ARG A 5 13.34 7.39 -2.40
CA ARG A 5 12.68 7.19 -1.12
C ARG A 5 11.86 5.91 -1.12
N GLU A 6 12.05 5.08 -0.09
CA GLU A 6 11.24 3.89 0.14
C GLU A 6 10.11 4.19 1.12
N ARG A 7 8.86 3.84 0.77
CA ARG A 7 7.66 4.14 1.59
C ARG A 7 6.74 2.92 1.75
N PRO A 8 6.16 2.70 2.93
CA PRO A 8 5.16 1.64 3.11
C PRO A 8 3.86 1.92 2.37
N ILE A 9 3.25 0.87 1.83
CA ILE A 9 1.83 0.84 1.45
C ILE A 9 1.14 -0.39 2.04
N LEU A 10 0.03 -0.17 2.76
CA LEU A 10 -0.70 -1.24 3.43
C LEU A 10 -1.61 -2.01 2.47
N PHE A 11 -1.41 -3.33 2.35
CA PHE A 11 -2.27 -4.28 1.63
C PHE A 11 -2.76 -5.42 2.54
N SER A 12 -3.93 -5.97 2.22
CA SER A 12 -4.42 -7.20 2.84
C SER A 12 -3.72 -8.43 2.25
N GLY A 13 -3.67 -9.54 2.99
CA GLY A 13 -3.06 -10.79 2.50
C GLY A 13 -3.65 -11.28 1.17
N ASN A 14 -4.96 -11.09 0.94
CA ASN A 14 -5.60 -11.44 -0.34
C ASN A 14 -5.09 -10.58 -1.50
N MET A 15 -4.86 -9.28 -1.27
CA MET A 15 -4.29 -8.41 -2.30
C MET A 15 -2.85 -8.79 -2.61
N VAL A 16 -2.06 -9.13 -1.60
CA VAL A 16 -0.67 -9.59 -1.78
C VAL A 16 -0.64 -10.90 -2.56
N ARG A 17 -1.47 -11.90 -2.22
CA ARG A 17 -1.64 -13.13 -3.01
C ARG A 17 -1.99 -12.83 -4.47
N ALA A 18 -2.97 -11.97 -4.70
CA ALA A 18 -3.37 -11.60 -6.06
C ALA A 18 -2.23 -10.94 -6.85
N ILE A 19 -1.33 -10.20 -6.20
CA ILE A 19 -0.13 -9.63 -6.84
C ILE A 19 0.89 -10.72 -7.15
N LEU A 20 1.18 -11.61 -6.20
CA LEU A 20 2.11 -12.73 -6.39
C LEU A 20 1.64 -13.69 -7.49
N ASP A 21 0.34 -13.93 -7.59
CA ASP A 21 -0.29 -14.74 -8.64
C ASP A 21 -0.39 -14.00 -9.99
N GLY A 22 0.06 -12.73 -10.08
CA GLY A 22 -0.05 -11.90 -11.28
C GLY A 22 -1.47 -11.45 -11.65
N ARG A 23 -2.48 -11.81 -10.84
CA ARG A 23 -3.90 -11.44 -11.05
C ARG A 23 -4.18 -9.96 -10.80
N LYS A 24 -3.31 -9.28 -10.04
CA LYS A 24 -3.43 -7.87 -9.69
C LYS A 24 -2.21 -7.08 -10.13
N THR A 25 -2.39 -6.22 -11.12
CA THR A 25 -1.33 -5.38 -11.71
C THR A 25 -1.45 -3.89 -11.33
N GLN A 26 -2.62 -3.45 -10.84
CA GLN A 26 -2.88 -2.07 -10.47
C GLN A 26 -3.61 -1.95 -9.13
N THR A 27 -3.31 -0.89 -8.37
CA THR A 27 -4.02 -0.55 -7.14
C THR A 27 -4.35 0.94 -7.12
N TRP A 28 -5.63 1.24 -6.90
CA TRP A 28 -6.16 2.58 -6.86
C TRP A 28 -6.43 2.96 -5.39
N ARG A 29 -6.09 4.20 -5.01
CA ARG A 29 -6.30 4.76 -3.67
C ARG A 29 -6.89 6.15 -3.83
N MET A 30 -7.95 6.45 -3.08
CA MET A 30 -8.54 7.79 -3.08
C MET A 30 -7.57 8.80 -2.48
N LEU A 31 -7.43 9.95 -3.14
CA LEU A 31 -6.72 11.09 -2.58
C LEU A 31 -7.52 11.67 -1.39
N LYS A 32 -6.82 11.97 -0.29
CA LYS A 32 -7.40 12.67 0.86
C LYS A 32 -6.49 13.84 1.26
N PRO A 33 -7.02 15.05 1.47
CA PRO A 33 -8.42 15.46 1.25
C PRO A 33 -8.82 15.37 -0.23
N GLN A 34 -10.11 15.13 -0.50
CA GLN A 34 -10.63 15.19 -1.87
C GLN A 34 -10.60 16.65 -2.34
N PRO A 35 -10.22 16.93 -3.59
CA PRO A 35 -10.29 18.28 -4.11
C PRO A 35 -11.72 18.84 -4.06
N ALA A 36 -11.84 20.16 -3.92
CA ALA A 36 -13.11 20.84 -3.99
C ALA A 36 -13.83 20.51 -5.31
N PRO A 37 -15.14 20.21 -5.26
CA PRO A 37 -15.89 19.89 -6.47
C PRO A 37 -16.06 21.13 -7.34
N ASN A 38 -16.23 20.89 -8.66
CA ASN A 38 -16.58 21.95 -9.61
C ASN A 38 -17.89 22.62 -9.20
N GLN A 39 -17.97 23.94 -9.40
CA GLN A 39 -19.19 24.71 -9.16
C GLN A 39 -20.05 24.78 -10.42
N PRO A 40 -21.39 24.94 -10.28
CA PRO A 40 -22.25 25.16 -11.44
C PRO A 40 -21.77 26.35 -12.27
N ASN A 41 -21.67 26.17 -13.59
CA ASN A 41 -21.30 27.19 -14.58
C ASN A 41 -19.87 27.75 -14.48
N ASP A 42 -18.97 27.12 -13.73
CA ASP A 42 -17.58 27.60 -13.61
C ASP A 42 -16.69 27.22 -14.81
N GLY A 43 -17.15 26.32 -15.69
CA GLY A 43 -16.39 25.81 -16.83
C GLY A 43 -15.54 24.57 -16.51
N GLY A 44 -15.53 24.12 -15.25
CA GLY A 44 -14.86 22.93 -14.75
C GLY A 44 -13.36 23.10 -14.48
N THR A 45 -12.90 22.41 -13.44
CA THR A 45 -11.48 22.11 -13.21
C THR A 45 -11.19 20.69 -13.68
N LEU A 46 -10.13 20.54 -14.47
CA LEU A 46 -9.47 19.27 -14.73
C LEU A 46 -8.16 19.18 -13.95
N TRP A 47 -7.76 17.98 -13.55
CA TRP A 47 -6.52 17.75 -12.81
C TRP A 47 -5.49 17.04 -13.68
N ALA A 48 -4.50 17.80 -14.15
CA ALA A 48 -3.42 17.27 -14.98
C ALA A 48 -2.27 16.73 -14.12
N TRP A 49 -1.76 15.55 -14.45
CA TRP A 49 -0.63 14.94 -13.75
C TRP A 49 0.71 15.45 -14.30
N LEU A 50 1.56 15.99 -13.42
CA LEU A 50 2.94 16.38 -13.72
C LEU A 50 3.93 15.38 -13.08
N PRO A 51 4.41 14.38 -13.83
CA PRO A 51 5.19 13.28 -13.26
C PRO A 51 6.51 13.73 -12.65
N GLU A 52 7.21 14.69 -13.27
CA GLU A 52 8.51 15.19 -12.78
C GLU A 52 8.44 15.79 -11.38
N ARG A 53 7.29 16.39 -11.04
CA ARG A 53 7.04 17.03 -9.75
C ARG A 53 6.24 16.13 -8.80
N GLY A 54 5.62 15.08 -9.32
CA GLY A 54 4.75 14.18 -8.57
C GLY A 54 3.50 14.88 -8.03
N VAL A 55 2.96 15.84 -8.77
CA VAL A 55 1.80 16.67 -8.38
C VAL A 55 0.73 16.68 -9.46
N HIS A 56 -0.53 16.72 -9.05
CA HIS A 56 -1.64 17.07 -9.91
C HIS A 56 -1.90 18.56 -9.85
N VAL A 57 -1.95 19.24 -10.99
CA VAL A 57 -2.22 20.66 -11.08
C VAL A 57 -3.59 20.90 -11.70
N PRO A 58 -4.34 21.90 -11.21
CA PRO A 58 -5.63 22.21 -11.78
C PRO A 58 -5.45 22.97 -13.10
N VAL A 59 -6.30 22.65 -14.07
CA VAL A 59 -6.37 23.27 -15.39
C VAL A 59 -7.82 23.68 -15.63
N GLY A 60 -8.04 24.91 -16.09
CA GLY A 60 -9.37 25.49 -16.25
C GLY A 60 -9.76 26.37 -15.07
N SER A 61 -10.98 26.20 -14.57
CA SER A 61 -11.58 27.16 -13.63
C SER A 61 -11.16 26.94 -12.19
N VAL A 62 -10.09 27.60 -11.78
CA VAL A 62 -9.54 27.44 -10.42
C VAL A 62 -10.22 28.30 -9.36
N GLY A 63 -11.26 29.08 -9.71
CA GLY A 63 -11.86 30.08 -8.81
C GLY A 63 -12.32 29.50 -7.47
N HIS A 64 -12.97 28.33 -7.51
CA HIS A 64 -13.51 27.61 -6.36
C HIS A 64 -12.46 26.86 -5.52
N LEU A 65 -11.23 26.72 -6.03
CA LEU A 65 -10.16 25.99 -5.36
C LEU A 65 -9.51 26.82 -4.24
N SER A 66 -9.10 26.14 -3.18
CA SER A 66 -8.23 26.70 -2.14
C SER A 66 -6.85 27.07 -2.70
N VAL A 67 -6.08 27.85 -1.94
CA VAL A 67 -4.70 28.22 -2.30
C VAL A 67 -3.83 26.96 -2.46
N ALA A 68 -3.99 25.96 -1.61
CA ALA A 68 -3.23 24.71 -1.68
C ALA A 68 -3.55 23.92 -2.96
N GLU A 69 -4.83 23.83 -3.33
CA GLU A 69 -5.28 23.14 -4.55
C GLU A 69 -4.78 23.84 -5.81
N LYS A 70 -4.78 25.18 -5.83
CA LYS A 70 -4.22 26.00 -6.92
C LYS A 70 -2.73 25.74 -7.13
N MET A 71 -2.00 25.49 -6.05
CA MET A 71 -0.56 25.16 -6.09
C MET A 71 -0.27 23.72 -6.50
N GLY A 72 -1.30 22.86 -6.53
CA GLY A 72 -1.23 21.47 -6.92
C GLY A 72 -1.25 20.50 -5.74
N LEU A 73 -1.83 19.33 -6.00
CA LEU A 73 -2.00 18.26 -5.02
C LEU A 73 -0.92 17.20 -5.21
N SER A 74 -0.07 17.04 -4.20
CA SER A 74 0.98 16.01 -4.22
C SER A 74 0.39 14.61 -4.00
N CYS A 75 0.92 13.62 -4.71
CA CYS A 75 0.57 12.23 -4.42
C CYS A 75 1.10 11.85 -3.02
N PRO A 76 0.25 11.34 -2.11
CA PRO A 76 0.68 11.00 -0.75
C PRO A 76 1.67 9.84 -0.73
N TYR A 77 1.66 9.00 -1.77
CA TYR A 77 2.52 7.83 -1.87
C TYR A 77 3.92 8.12 -2.41
N GLY A 78 4.18 9.32 -2.91
CA GLY A 78 5.49 9.72 -3.43
C GLY A 78 5.43 10.16 -4.88
N ARG A 79 6.60 10.33 -5.48
CA ARG A 79 6.77 10.77 -6.87
C ARG A 79 7.20 9.60 -7.75
N PRO A 80 6.99 9.67 -9.08
CA PRO A 80 7.62 8.74 -10.01
C PRO A 80 9.11 8.59 -9.72
N GLY A 81 9.58 7.34 -9.65
CA GLY A 81 10.95 7.01 -9.23
C GLY A 81 11.12 6.67 -7.74
N ASP A 82 10.15 7.01 -6.89
CA ASP A 82 10.10 6.47 -5.52
C ASP A 82 9.68 4.99 -5.54
N ARG A 83 10.05 4.26 -4.48
CA ARG A 83 9.74 2.85 -4.32
C ARG A 83 8.75 2.65 -3.18
N LEU A 84 7.65 1.97 -3.47
CA LEU A 84 6.72 1.51 -2.44
C LEU A 84 7.09 0.09 -2.02
N TRP A 85 7.04 -0.19 -0.73
CA TRP A 85 7.10 -1.55 -0.22
C TRP A 85 5.77 -1.93 0.38
N VAL A 86 5.32 -3.14 0.07
CA VAL A 86 4.06 -3.66 0.59
C VAL A 86 4.22 -4.00 2.06
N ARG A 87 3.43 -3.34 2.90
CA ARG A 87 3.21 -3.71 4.29
C ARG A 87 1.98 -4.59 4.33
N GLU A 88 2.12 -5.82 4.78
CA GLU A 88 0.99 -6.70 5.05
C GLU A 88 0.94 -7.08 6.53
N THR A 89 -0.21 -7.57 6.96
CA THR A 89 -0.35 -8.10 8.32
C THR A 89 0.48 -9.37 8.46
N TRP A 90 1.28 -9.44 9.54
CA TRP A 90 2.09 -10.59 9.90
C TRP A 90 1.88 -10.93 11.38
N GLY A 91 2.22 -12.14 11.76
CA GLY A 91 2.11 -12.63 13.13
C GLY A 91 3.23 -13.60 13.47
N VAL A 92 3.38 -13.82 14.77
CA VAL A 92 4.34 -14.78 15.32
C VAL A 92 3.58 -16.06 15.66
N MET A 93 4.16 -17.19 15.29
CA MET A 93 3.70 -18.51 15.71
C MET A 93 4.63 -19.02 16.80
N SER A 94 4.09 -19.30 17.98
CA SER A 94 4.81 -20.05 19.01
C SER A 94 4.67 -21.55 18.74
N SER A 95 5.76 -22.22 18.41
CA SER A 95 5.82 -23.67 18.59
C SER A 95 6.14 -24.01 20.05
N GLU A 96 5.78 -25.21 20.51
CA GLU A 96 6.16 -25.73 21.84
C GLU A 96 7.68 -25.86 22.01
N CYS A 97 8.41 -25.94 20.89
CA CYS A 97 9.84 -25.75 20.84
C CYS A 97 10.13 -24.24 20.75
N SER A 98 11.15 -23.74 21.44
CA SER A 98 11.51 -22.33 21.69
C SER A 98 11.81 -21.44 20.45
N THR A 99 11.26 -21.76 19.28
CA THR A 99 11.43 -21.07 18.01
C THR A 99 10.13 -20.36 17.64
N ALA A 100 10.18 -19.03 17.59
CA ALA A 100 9.10 -18.21 17.04
C ALA A 100 9.19 -18.19 15.51
N LEU A 101 8.18 -18.70 14.80
CA LEU A 101 8.09 -18.58 13.34
C LEU A 101 7.35 -17.28 12.98
N VAL A 102 7.79 -16.57 11.95
CA VAL A 102 7.05 -15.39 11.42
C VAL A 102 6.22 -15.84 10.21
N SER A 103 4.94 -15.52 10.21
CA SER A 103 4.07 -15.82 9.07
C SER A 103 3.24 -14.62 8.65
N TYR A 104 2.96 -14.59 7.34
CA TYR A 104 2.33 -13.47 6.63
C TYR A 104 0.90 -13.82 6.27
N ALA A 105 -0.01 -12.85 6.35
CA ALA A 105 -1.41 -13.05 5.97
C ALA A 105 -1.57 -13.56 4.52
N ALA A 106 -0.69 -13.18 3.59
CA ALA A 106 -0.72 -13.70 2.23
C ALA A 106 -0.38 -15.20 2.12
N ARG A 107 0.37 -15.75 3.07
CA ARG A 107 0.74 -17.17 3.06
C ARG A 107 -0.31 -18.05 3.74
N LEU A 108 -1.27 -17.45 4.43
CA LEU A 108 -2.34 -18.18 5.08
C LEU A 108 -3.33 -18.76 4.05
N PRO A 109 -3.92 -19.94 4.32
CA PRO A 109 -5.04 -20.46 3.54
C PRO A 109 -6.20 -19.46 3.46
N GLU A 110 -7.02 -19.56 2.41
CA GLU A 110 -8.23 -18.75 2.31
C GLU A 110 -9.16 -18.99 3.52
N GLY A 111 -9.74 -17.90 4.05
CA GLY A 111 -10.60 -17.94 5.24
C GLY A 111 -9.89 -17.97 6.60
N LYS A 112 -8.55 -17.97 6.64
CA LYS A 112 -7.77 -17.89 7.89
C LYS A 112 -7.20 -16.49 8.12
N THR A 113 -7.20 -16.04 9.37
CA THR A 113 -6.68 -14.73 9.79
C THR A 113 -5.72 -14.86 10.97
N LEU A 114 -4.84 -13.86 11.12
CA LEU A 114 -3.99 -13.71 12.29
C LEU A 114 -4.88 -13.32 13.48
N ALA A 115 -4.76 -13.98 14.62
CA ALA A 115 -5.51 -13.63 15.83
C ALA A 115 -4.76 -12.53 16.61
N GLY A 116 -5.50 -11.53 17.10
CA GLY A 116 -4.94 -10.50 17.97
C GLY A 116 -4.79 -11.04 19.38
N THR A 117 -3.66 -10.76 20.03
CA THR A 117 -3.57 -10.84 21.49
C THR A 117 -3.51 -9.42 22.06
N ASP A 118 -4.08 -9.23 23.24
CA ASP A 118 -4.28 -7.92 23.87
C ASP A 118 -2.97 -7.29 24.40
N GLY A 119 -1.81 -7.81 23.96
CA GLY A 119 -0.46 -7.50 24.47
C GLY A 119 0.62 -7.39 23.39
N GLY A 120 0.29 -6.87 22.20
CA GLY A 120 1.28 -6.37 21.23
C GLY A 120 1.82 -7.37 20.20
N CYS A 121 1.55 -8.67 20.34
CA CYS A 121 1.91 -9.68 19.34
C CYS A 121 0.65 -10.36 18.76
N ASN A 122 0.45 -10.28 17.45
CA ASN A 122 -0.57 -11.11 16.80
C ASN A 122 -0.06 -12.56 16.74
N VAL A 123 -0.80 -13.49 17.34
CA VAL A 123 -0.47 -14.91 17.34
C VAL A 123 -1.33 -15.62 16.30
N ILE A 124 -0.74 -16.54 15.54
CA ILE A 124 -1.48 -17.36 14.59
C ILE A 124 -1.75 -18.72 15.22
N THR A 125 -3.02 -19.02 15.47
CA THR A 125 -3.46 -20.39 15.77
C THR A 125 -3.66 -21.11 14.43
N VAL A 126 -2.72 -22.00 14.09
CA VAL A 126 -2.82 -22.86 12.91
C VAL A 126 -3.23 -24.27 13.31
N PRO A 127 -4.09 -24.96 12.55
CA PRO A 127 -4.34 -26.39 12.75
C PRO A 127 -3.04 -27.19 12.56
N ASP A 128 -2.89 -28.30 13.28
CA ASP A 128 -1.66 -29.11 13.29
C ASP A 128 -1.22 -29.57 11.88
N GLU A 129 -2.18 -29.82 10.99
CA GLU A 129 -1.96 -30.20 9.58
C GLU A 129 -1.18 -29.17 8.73
N TRP A 130 -1.06 -27.92 9.19
CA TRP A 130 -0.30 -26.86 8.51
C TRP A 130 1.08 -26.60 9.13
N ARG A 131 1.42 -27.25 10.26
CA ARG A 131 2.65 -27.01 11.02
C ARG A 131 3.90 -27.30 10.19
N GLU A 132 3.95 -28.44 9.49
CA GLU A 132 5.07 -28.85 8.64
C GLU A 132 5.35 -27.89 7.47
N ARG A 133 4.31 -27.18 6.98
CA ARG A 133 4.43 -26.20 5.89
C ARG A 133 5.03 -24.87 6.33
N LEU A 134 5.02 -24.59 7.63
CA LEU A 134 5.43 -23.32 8.22
C LEU A 134 6.81 -23.45 8.92
N GLU A 135 7.25 -24.68 9.20
CA GLU A 135 8.60 -25.00 9.65
C GLU A 135 9.65 -24.57 8.60
N GLY A 136 10.56 -23.66 8.98
CA GLY A 136 11.62 -23.13 8.10
C GLY A 136 11.57 -21.61 7.86
N LEU A 137 10.59 -20.90 8.42
CA LEU A 137 10.45 -19.44 8.31
C LEU A 137 10.91 -18.73 9.60
N VAL A 138 12.22 -18.71 9.85
CA VAL A 138 12.83 -17.93 10.94
C VAL A 138 13.91 -16.98 10.39
N ASP A 139 13.62 -15.68 10.42
CA ASP A 139 14.64 -14.65 10.64
C ASP A 139 13.93 -13.45 11.32
N THR A 140 13.93 -13.45 12.65
CA THR A 140 13.23 -12.47 13.50
C THR A 140 13.95 -11.13 13.63
N GLU A 141 15.22 -11.02 13.19
CA GLU A 141 16.03 -9.82 13.49
C GLU A 141 16.05 -8.78 12.37
N ARG A 142 15.57 -9.11 11.17
CA ARG A 142 15.51 -8.17 10.05
C ARG A 142 14.18 -8.29 9.36
N TRP A 143 13.21 -7.52 9.86
CA TRP A 143 12.07 -7.11 9.05
C TRP A 143 12.55 -6.75 7.63
N ARG A 144 12.05 -7.46 6.61
CA ARG A 144 12.25 -7.17 5.20
C ARG A 144 10.93 -7.29 4.46
N PRO A 145 10.63 -6.40 3.51
CA PRO A 145 9.34 -6.35 2.84
C PRO A 145 9.15 -7.54 1.88
N SER A 146 7.91 -8.04 1.76
CA SER A 146 7.59 -9.18 0.90
C SER A 146 7.54 -8.80 -0.58
N ILE A 147 7.24 -7.54 -0.93
CA ILE A 147 7.14 -7.07 -2.32
C ILE A 147 7.52 -5.59 -2.38
N HIS A 148 8.31 -5.21 -3.38
CA HIS A 148 8.52 -3.82 -3.75
C HIS A 148 7.81 -3.50 -5.06
N MET A 149 7.11 -2.38 -5.10
CA MET A 149 6.50 -1.82 -6.31
C MET A 149 7.20 -0.51 -6.62
N CYS A 150 7.70 -0.36 -7.84
CA CYS A 150 8.12 0.95 -8.32
C CYS A 150 6.87 1.78 -8.61
N LEU A 151 6.87 3.07 -8.28
CA LEU A 151 5.84 3.98 -8.79
C LEU A 151 6.12 4.24 -10.27
N PRO A 152 5.34 3.66 -11.22
CA PRO A 152 5.60 3.87 -12.64
C PRO A 152 5.34 5.33 -13.00
N SER A 153 6.11 5.85 -13.95
CA SER A 153 5.92 7.20 -14.49
C SER A 153 4.58 7.41 -15.21
N LEU A 154 3.87 6.32 -15.54
CA LEU A 154 2.80 6.31 -16.54
C LEU A 154 1.43 5.77 -16.08
N ALA A 155 1.15 5.61 -14.79
CA ALA A 155 -0.18 5.11 -14.39
C ALA A 155 -0.61 5.58 -13.00
N LEU A 156 -1.08 6.83 -12.89
CA LEU A 156 -2.02 7.24 -11.83
C LEU A 156 -3.10 8.15 -12.45
N PRO A 157 -4.33 8.07 -11.93
CA PRO A 157 -5.52 8.36 -12.72
C PRO A 157 -5.76 9.84 -12.98
N GLN A 158 -6.35 10.11 -14.15
CA GLN A 158 -7.08 11.33 -14.40
C GLN A 158 -8.25 11.37 -13.40
N PHE A 159 -8.37 12.49 -12.69
CA PHE A 159 -9.57 12.76 -11.91
C PHE A 159 -10.70 12.94 -12.94
N VAL A 160 -11.62 11.98 -12.99
CA VAL A 160 -12.92 12.15 -13.66
C VAL A 160 -13.88 12.75 -12.64
#